data_AF-A0A1L7CHF9-F1
#
_entry.id   AF-A0A1L7CHF9-F1
#
_cell.length_a   1.000
_cell.length_b   1.000
_cell.length_c   1.000
_cell.angle_alpha   90.00
_cell.angle_beta   90.00
_cell.angle_gamma   90.00
#
_symmetry.space_group_name_H-M   'P 1'
#
loop_
_entity.id
_entity.type
_entity.pdbx_description
1 polymer ?
#
loop_
_entity_poly.entity_id
_entity_poly.type
_entity_poly.pdbx_seq_one_letter_code
_entity_poly.pdbx_strand_id
1 'polypeptide(L)'
;MTATKVKVLAPVLACALLGVAGCGGTSIEDLPPAQASFARTLPTEDVEKFLDLSSDAERTRFMSNYSYDESSLTPSELAFYKDLSFSEQQRFLRLAPSERSDFVLDKKREQEAQRQREYEQQLRQQEYQRQEQQRQFERQQQQREAEQRRAQQERERQQQQQQQQRQQQQQQQQQRQQQQQQAWPDPPYPAPGGNYPMEWATLGPYASQWTCDQATSSWPADASYCFSHGGSWYYYGLRQAR
;
A
#
# COMPACT_ATOMS: atom_id res chain seq x y z
N MET A 1 13.43 0.81 -35.95
CA MET A 1 14.33 -0.13 -35.26
C MET A 1 15.34 0.66 -34.44
N THR A 2 15.03 0.96 -33.19
CA THR A 2 15.91 1.73 -32.30
C THR A 2 16.00 0.98 -30.98
N ALA A 3 17.18 0.43 -30.71
CA ALA A 3 17.48 -0.40 -29.56
C ALA A 3 17.77 0.47 -28.33
N THR A 4 16.93 0.36 -27.30
CA THR A 4 17.12 1.05 -26.02
C THR A 4 17.94 0.17 -25.08
N LYS A 5 19.17 0.61 -24.77
CA LYS A 5 20.04 -0.01 -23.76
C LYS A 5 19.46 0.21 -22.36
N VAL A 6 19.08 -0.85 -21.68
CA VAL A 6 18.71 -0.84 -20.25
C VAL A 6 19.98 -1.07 -19.42
N LYS A 7 20.39 -0.05 -18.67
CA LYS A 7 21.48 -0.12 -17.69
C LYS A 7 20.90 -0.66 -16.38
N VAL A 8 21.31 -1.87 -16.00
CA VAL A 8 20.98 -2.49 -14.72
C VAL A 8 21.90 -1.89 -13.65
N LEU A 9 21.33 -1.24 -12.64
CA LEU A 9 22.02 -0.82 -11.42
C LEU A 9 21.60 -1.78 -10.30
N ALA A 10 22.57 -2.55 -9.82
CA ALA A 10 22.44 -3.39 -8.63
C ALA A 10 22.76 -2.55 -7.37
N PRO A 11 22.02 -2.72 -6.26
CA PRO A 11 22.44 -2.19 -4.97
C PRO A 11 23.30 -3.23 -4.23
N VAL A 12 24.57 -2.90 -4.03
CA VAL A 12 25.43 -3.54 -3.01
C VAL A 12 25.07 -2.91 -1.67
N LEU A 13 24.48 -3.70 -0.78
CA LEU A 13 24.14 -3.27 0.58
C LEU A 13 25.06 -4.02 1.54
N ALA A 14 26.18 -3.36 1.88
CA ALA A 14 27.05 -3.71 2.99
C ALA A 14 26.52 -3.01 4.25
N CYS A 15 26.24 -3.76 5.30
CA CYS A 15 26.12 -3.21 6.66
C CYS A 15 27.01 -4.01 7.59
N ALA A 16 27.94 -3.27 8.18
CA ALA A 16 29.00 -3.72 9.06
C ALA A 16 28.53 -3.76 10.52
N LEU A 17 29.04 -4.76 11.24
CA LEU A 17 29.67 -4.68 12.56
C LEU A 17 29.13 -3.65 13.58
N LEU A 18 28.52 -4.16 14.65
CA LEU A 18 28.73 -3.62 16.01
C LEU A 18 28.83 -4.79 16.99
N GLY A 19 30.02 -4.95 17.57
CA GLY A 19 30.25 -5.73 18.78
C GLY A 19 30.16 -4.83 20.01
N VAL A 20 29.76 -5.40 21.14
CA VAL A 20 30.13 -4.88 22.47
C VAL A 20 30.45 -6.08 23.36
N ALA A 21 31.70 -6.13 23.78
CA ALA A 21 32.24 -7.00 24.82
C ALA A 21 31.90 -6.41 26.20
N GLY A 22 31.70 -7.27 27.20
CA GLY A 22 31.57 -6.88 28.61
C GLY A 22 32.14 -7.97 29.52
N CYS A 23 33.44 -7.87 29.81
CA CYS A 23 34.13 -8.58 30.89
C CYS A 23 34.05 -7.77 32.20
N GLY A 24 34.12 -8.48 33.33
CA GLY A 24 34.37 -7.93 34.68
C GLY A 24 33.34 -8.44 35.69
N GLY A 25 33.61 -9.28 36.69
CA GLY A 25 34.87 -9.58 37.36
C GLY A 25 35.07 -8.68 38.56
N THR A 26 34.72 -9.16 39.77
CA THR A 26 35.47 -8.94 41.02
C THR A 26 34.94 -9.87 42.12
N SER A 27 35.80 -10.79 42.57
CA SER A 27 35.81 -11.35 43.91
C SER A 27 35.90 -10.26 44.96
N ILE A 28 35.26 -10.46 46.11
CA ILE A 28 35.60 -9.77 47.36
C ILE A 28 35.76 -10.81 48.47
N GLU A 29 36.90 -10.69 49.14
CA GLU A 29 37.42 -11.43 50.27
C GLU A 29 36.70 -11.09 51.60
N ASP A 30 36.61 -12.10 52.46
CA ASP A 30 36.95 -12.17 53.89
C ASP A 30 36.67 -11.03 54.91
N LEU A 31 36.43 -11.50 56.17
CA LEU A 31 36.36 -10.81 57.50
C LEU A 31 34.96 -10.47 58.06
N PRO A 32 34.79 -10.34 59.40
CA PRO A 32 35.06 -11.25 60.52
C PRO A 32 33.78 -11.48 61.40
N PRO A 33 33.77 -12.34 62.44
CA PRO A 33 32.59 -12.54 63.29
C PRO A 33 32.42 -11.38 64.28
N ALA A 34 31.34 -10.61 64.15
CA ALA A 34 30.97 -9.55 65.07
C ALA A 34 30.01 -10.05 66.16
N GLN A 35 30.22 -9.51 67.35
CA GLN A 35 29.79 -9.98 68.65
C GLN A 35 28.31 -9.72 68.95
N ALA A 36 27.75 -10.58 69.80
CA ALA A 36 26.42 -10.46 70.41
C ALA A 36 26.24 -9.13 71.16
N SER A 37 25.05 -8.54 71.06
CA SER A 37 24.67 -7.34 71.83
C SER A 37 23.20 -7.36 72.23
N PHE A 38 22.99 -7.51 73.54
CA PHE A 38 22.00 -6.86 74.41
C PHE A 38 20.59 -6.52 73.88
N ALA A 39 19.61 -7.29 74.35
CA ALA A 39 18.21 -6.87 74.44
C ALA A 39 18.09 -5.65 75.37
N ARG A 40 17.79 -4.47 74.81
CA ARG A 40 17.32 -3.30 75.55
C ARG A 40 15.81 -3.36 75.70
N THR A 41 15.35 -3.58 76.93
CA THR A 41 13.98 -3.29 77.35
C THR A 41 13.75 -1.78 77.32
N LEU A 42 12.69 -1.36 76.62
CA LEU A 42 12.30 0.04 76.51
C LEU A 42 11.58 0.53 77.79
N PRO A 43 11.88 1.74 78.28
CA PRO A 43 11.13 2.38 79.35
C PRO A 43 9.75 2.83 78.84
N THR A 44 8.72 2.59 79.65
CA THR A 44 7.29 2.82 79.35
C THR A 44 6.86 4.29 79.27
N GLU A 45 7.76 5.25 79.48
CA GLU A 45 7.40 6.67 79.63
C GLU A 45 7.38 7.48 78.32
N ASP A 46 7.90 6.95 77.20
CA ASP A 46 7.99 7.68 75.92
C ASP A 46 6.85 7.38 74.92
N VAL A 47 5.86 6.57 75.29
CA VAL A 47 4.74 6.21 74.39
C VAL A 47 3.80 7.39 74.15
N GLU A 48 3.63 8.29 75.12
CA GLU A 48 2.68 9.41 75.02
C GLU A 48 3.18 10.53 74.07
N LYS A 49 4.50 10.73 73.94
CA LYS A 49 5.06 11.71 72.99
C LYS A 49 4.90 11.32 71.53
N PHE A 50 4.63 10.04 71.24
CA PHE A 50 4.51 9.53 69.88
C PHE A 50 3.15 9.87 69.21
N LEU A 51 2.14 10.24 70.01
CA LEU A 51 0.82 10.62 69.51
C LEU A 51 0.70 12.11 69.16
N ASP A 52 1.63 12.95 69.60
CA ASP A 52 1.57 14.41 69.44
C ASP A 52 2.40 14.94 68.24
N LEU A 53 3.06 14.05 67.50
CA LEU A 53 3.84 14.40 66.30
C LEU A 53 2.89 14.53 65.08
N SER A 54 2.50 15.76 64.76
CA SER A 54 1.57 16.07 63.66
C SER A 54 2.19 15.98 62.26
N SER A 55 3.52 15.81 62.15
CA SER A 55 4.27 15.81 60.90
C SER A 55 4.87 14.44 60.57
N ASP A 56 4.56 13.90 59.38
CA ASP A 56 5.10 12.63 58.88
C ASP A 56 6.65 12.63 58.85
N ALA A 57 7.28 13.79 58.70
CA ALA A 57 8.74 13.93 58.70
C ALA A 57 9.36 13.70 60.09
N GLU A 58 8.70 14.15 61.17
CA GLU A 58 9.19 13.97 62.53
C GLU A 58 8.94 12.54 63.05
N ARG A 59 7.82 11.94 62.62
CA ARG A 59 7.52 10.53 62.90
C ARG A 59 8.54 9.58 62.26
N THR A 60 8.97 9.89 61.03
CA THR A 60 10.02 9.14 60.32
C THR A 60 11.38 9.26 61.02
N ARG A 61 11.72 10.46 61.53
CA ARG A 61 12.96 10.72 62.29
C ARG A 61 13.00 10.06 63.66
N PHE A 62 11.86 9.99 64.35
CA PHE A 62 11.79 9.32 65.65
C PHE A 62 11.92 7.80 65.51
N MET A 63 11.29 7.23 64.48
CA MET A 63 11.39 5.80 64.18
C MET A 63 12.79 5.38 63.72
N SER A 64 13.58 6.26 63.08
CA SER A 64 14.97 5.93 62.71
C SER A 64 15.91 5.74 63.92
N ASN A 65 15.51 6.20 65.12
CA ASN A 65 16.28 5.97 66.35
C ASN A 65 15.94 4.64 67.05
N TYR A 66 14.84 3.99 66.67
CA TYR A 66 14.55 2.61 67.09
C TYR A 66 15.16 1.66 66.07
N SER A 67 16.45 1.39 66.26
CA SER A 67 17.14 0.29 65.57
C SER A 67 16.47 -1.02 66.01
N TYR A 68 15.48 -1.48 65.24
CA TYR A 68 14.96 -2.83 65.37
C TYR A 68 16.12 -3.81 65.17
N ASP A 69 16.20 -4.82 66.04
CA ASP A 69 17.24 -5.84 65.95
C ASP A 69 16.94 -6.75 64.73
N GLU A 70 17.51 -6.40 63.57
CA GLU A 70 17.42 -7.15 62.30
C GLU A 70 17.89 -8.60 62.46
N SER A 71 18.62 -8.91 63.54
CA SER A 71 19.08 -10.26 63.92
C SER A 71 17.94 -11.26 64.15
N SER A 72 16.70 -10.79 64.34
CA SER A 72 15.53 -11.62 64.58
C SER A 72 14.81 -12.09 63.30
N LEU A 73 15.16 -11.54 62.13
CA LEU A 73 14.57 -11.91 60.84
C LEU A 73 15.39 -13.01 60.17
N THR A 74 14.72 -13.97 59.55
CA THR A 74 15.41 -14.90 58.65
C THR A 74 15.98 -14.15 57.45
N PRO A 75 17.08 -14.62 56.82
CA PRO A 75 17.63 -13.97 55.63
C PRO A 75 16.59 -13.77 54.51
N SER A 76 15.62 -14.68 54.39
CA SER A 76 14.48 -14.59 53.47
C SER A 76 13.49 -13.48 53.81
N GLU A 77 13.17 -13.29 55.10
CA GLU A 77 12.29 -12.21 55.53
C GLU A 77 13.00 -10.86 55.43
N LEU A 78 14.30 -10.80 55.70
CA LEU A 78 15.08 -9.58 55.57
C LEU A 78 15.16 -9.12 54.10
N ALA A 79 15.34 -10.04 53.16
CA ALA A 79 15.32 -9.73 51.74
C ALA A 79 13.94 -9.20 51.32
N PHE A 80 12.86 -9.87 51.77
CA PHE A 80 11.49 -9.45 51.46
C PHE A 80 11.12 -8.10 52.10
N TYR A 81 11.56 -7.86 53.34
CA TYR A 81 11.31 -6.62 54.07
C TYR A 81 11.90 -5.40 53.36
N LYS A 82 13.06 -5.56 52.69
CA LYS A 82 13.70 -4.49 51.91
C LYS A 82 12.90 -4.07 50.67
N ASP A 83 12.07 -4.96 50.13
CA ASP A 83 11.24 -4.69 48.95
C ASP A 83 9.86 -4.09 49.31
N LEU A 84 9.50 -4.06 50.59
CA LEU A 84 8.24 -3.49 51.07
C LEU A 84 8.30 -1.95 51.11
N SER A 85 7.16 -1.30 50.87
CA SER A 85 7.02 0.13 51.16
C SER A 85 7.16 0.39 52.65
N PHE A 86 7.57 1.61 53.03
CA PHE A 86 7.76 1.98 54.44
C PHE A 86 6.52 1.73 55.33
N SER A 87 5.31 1.97 54.81
CA SER A 87 4.06 1.66 55.52
C SER A 87 3.82 0.16 55.72
N GLU A 88 4.24 -0.66 54.75
CA GLU A 88 4.11 -2.12 54.84
C GLU A 88 5.17 -2.73 55.73
N GLN A 89 6.38 -2.17 55.73
CA GLN A 89 7.44 -2.49 56.68
C GLN A 89 6.95 -2.31 58.13
N GLN A 90 6.31 -1.17 58.44
CA GLN A 90 5.73 -0.93 59.76
C GLN A 90 4.61 -1.90 60.11
N ARG A 91 3.76 -2.26 59.14
CA ARG A 91 2.70 -3.25 59.34
C ARG A 91 3.29 -4.63 59.61
N PHE A 92 4.30 -5.03 58.86
CA PHE A 92 4.99 -6.32 59.00
C PHE A 92 5.64 -6.48 60.38
N LEU A 93 6.30 -5.44 60.88
CA LEU A 93 6.92 -5.47 62.21
C LEU A 93 5.91 -5.63 63.35
N ARG A 94 4.67 -5.15 63.17
CA ARG A 94 3.58 -5.27 64.16
C ARG A 94 2.88 -6.63 64.15
N LEU A 95 3.06 -7.44 63.11
CA LEU A 95 2.48 -8.79 63.03
C LEU A 95 3.23 -9.77 63.94
N ALA A 96 2.49 -10.72 64.52
CA ALA A 96 3.08 -11.80 65.28
C ALA A 96 3.97 -12.68 64.36
N PRO A 97 5.01 -13.37 64.89
CA PRO A 97 5.89 -14.18 64.06
C PRO A 97 5.18 -15.20 63.16
N SER A 98 4.08 -15.80 63.63
CA SER A 98 3.25 -16.72 62.83
C SER A 98 2.54 -16.03 61.67
N GLU A 99 2.11 -14.78 61.83
CA GLU A 99 1.40 -14.00 60.82
C GLU A 99 2.34 -13.39 59.77
N ARG A 100 3.63 -13.21 60.12
CA ARG A 100 4.65 -12.70 59.19
C ARG A 100 4.87 -13.66 58.02
N SER A 101 4.88 -14.96 58.27
CA SER A 101 5.00 -15.98 57.21
C SER A 101 3.82 -15.90 56.23
N ASP A 102 2.60 -15.76 56.74
CA ASP A 102 1.40 -15.65 55.90
C ASP A 102 1.41 -14.35 55.09
N PHE A 103 1.83 -13.25 55.71
CA PHE A 103 1.99 -11.96 55.01
C PHE A 103 3.00 -12.03 53.86
N VAL A 104 4.15 -12.67 54.07
CA VAL A 104 5.17 -12.88 53.02
C VAL A 104 4.60 -13.72 51.88
N LEU A 105 3.86 -14.79 52.19
CA LEU A 105 3.26 -15.66 51.19
C LEU A 105 2.19 -14.92 50.36
N ASP A 106 1.31 -14.16 51.02
CA ASP A 106 0.28 -13.37 50.35
C ASP A 106 0.89 -12.30 49.46
N LYS A 107 1.91 -11.59 49.95
CA LYS A 107 2.62 -10.62 49.12
C LYS A 107 3.35 -11.24 47.94
N LYS A 108 3.93 -12.42 48.11
CA LYS A 108 4.55 -13.16 47.00
C LYS A 108 3.51 -13.53 45.94
N ARG A 109 2.31 -13.99 46.35
CA ARG A 109 1.19 -14.25 45.43
C ARG A 109 0.73 -12.97 44.72
N GLU A 110 0.66 -11.84 45.43
CA GLU A 110 0.31 -10.55 44.83
C GLU A 110 1.33 -10.13 43.76
N GLN A 111 2.63 -10.26 44.06
CA GLN A 111 3.71 -9.97 43.12
C GLN A 111 3.69 -10.90 41.89
N GLU A 112 3.42 -12.18 42.09
CA GLU A 112 3.24 -13.14 40.98
C GLU A 112 2.01 -12.80 40.13
N ALA A 113 0.89 -12.46 40.75
CA ALA A 113 -0.31 -12.01 40.04
C ALA A 113 -0.06 -10.71 39.26
N GLN A 114 0.74 -9.79 39.79
CA GLN A 114 1.11 -8.56 39.08
C GLN A 114 1.99 -8.86 37.85
N ARG A 115 3.02 -9.70 38.00
CA ARG A 115 3.85 -10.14 36.86
C ARG A 115 3.01 -10.83 35.79
N GLN A 116 2.02 -11.63 36.21
CA GLN A 116 1.11 -12.30 35.28
C GLN A 116 0.24 -11.29 34.51
N ARG A 117 -0.26 -10.24 35.17
CA ARG A 117 -1.02 -9.16 34.51
C ARG A 117 -0.15 -8.38 33.54
N GLU A 118 1.08 -8.04 33.91
CA GLU A 118 2.03 -7.34 33.04
C GLU A 118 2.38 -8.16 31.79
N TYR A 119 2.64 -9.46 31.98
CA TYR A 119 2.86 -10.39 30.87
C TYR A 119 1.66 -10.48 29.93
N GLU A 120 0.44 -10.58 30.49
CA GLU A 120 -0.78 -10.62 29.69
C GLU A 120 -1.00 -9.31 28.92
N GLN A 121 -0.72 -8.15 29.55
CA GLN A 121 -0.77 -6.86 28.87
C GLN A 121 0.22 -6.79 27.71
N GLN A 122 1.45 -7.27 27.92
CA GLN A 122 2.48 -7.31 26.88
C GLN A 122 2.05 -8.21 25.71
N LEU A 123 1.44 -9.36 25.99
CA LEU A 123 0.93 -10.27 24.97
C LEU A 123 -0.19 -9.61 24.15
N ARG A 124 -1.15 -8.94 24.80
CA ARG A 124 -2.22 -8.21 24.10
C ARG A 124 -1.66 -7.10 23.20
N GLN A 125 -0.64 -6.38 23.65
CA GLN A 125 0.01 -5.36 22.82
C GLN A 125 0.68 -5.99 21.58
N GLN A 126 1.34 -7.14 21.75
CA GLN A 126 1.96 -7.86 20.65
C GLN A 126 0.92 -8.38 19.63
N GLU A 127 -0.19 -8.94 20.11
CA GLU A 127 -1.30 -9.39 19.26
C GLU A 127 -1.92 -8.21 18.50
N TYR A 128 -2.13 -7.08 19.16
CA TYR A 128 -2.63 -5.86 18.52
C TYR A 128 -1.71 -5.40 17.38
N GLN A 129 -0.39 -5.37 17.61
CA GLN A 129 0.58 -5.03 16.57
C GLN A 129 0.54 -6.01 15.40
N ARG A 130 0.45 -7.31 15.67
CA ARG A 130 0.32 -8.34 14.62
C ARG A 130 -0.96 -8.16 13.81
N GLN A 131 -2.07 -7.85 14.48
CA GLN A 131 -3.35 -7.61 13.82
C GLN A 131 -3.31 -6.35 12.94
N GLU A 132 -2.66 -5.27 13.40
CA GLU A 132 -2.45 -4.06 12.59
C GLU A 132 -1.59 -4.33 11.36
N GLN A 133 -0.50 -5.09 11.51
CA GLN A 133 0.32 -5.51 10.36
C GLN A 133 -0.49 -6.32 9.34
N GLN A 134 -1.32 -7.24 9.82
CA GLN A 134 -2.20 -8.04 8.96
C GLN A 134 -3.23 -7.15 8.24
N ARG A 135 -3.87 -6.19 8.93
CA ARG A 135 -4.77 -5.22 8.31
C ARG A 135 -4.06 -4.35 7.27
N GLN A 136 -2.83 -3.92 7.53
CA GLN A 136 -2.05 -3.16 6.56
C GLN A 136 -1.72 -3.97 5.32
N PHE A 137 -1.31 -5.23 5.50
CA PHE A 137 -1.04 -6.15 4.40
C PHE A 137 -2.28 -6.39 3.54
N GLU A 138 -3.42 -6.65 4.18
CA GLU A 138 -4.70 -6.85 3.48
C GLU A 138 -5.15 -5.61 2.70
N ARG A 139 -5.04 -4.41 3.30
CA ARG A 139 -5.31 -3.13 2.61
C ARG A 139 -4.41 -2.97 1.38
N GLN A 140 -3.13 -3.31 1.49
CA GLN A 140 -2.20 -3.22 0.37
C GLN A 140 -2.54 -4.24 -0.74
N GLN A 141 -2.99 -5.43 -0.37
CA GLN A 141 -3.42 -6.44 -1.33
C GLN A 141 -4.68 -6.00 -2.08
N GLN A 142 -5.68 -5.48 -1.36
CA GLN A 142 -6.90 -4.94 -1.96
C GLN A 142 -6.62 -3.76 -2.90
N GLN A 143 -5.67 -2.88 -2.56
CA GLN A 143 -5.24 -1.79 -3.44
C GLN A 143 -4.66 -2.32 -4.76
N ARG A 144 -3.78 -3.33 -4.70
CA ARG A 144 -3.21 -3.95 -5.90
C ARG A 144 -4.28 -4.63 -6.76
N GLU A 145 -5.24 -5.32 -6.16
CA GLU A 145 -6.33 -5.95 -6.91
C GLU A 145 -7.23 -4.89 -7.58
N ALA A 146 -7.57 -3.82 -6.84
CA ALA A 146 -8.36 -2.71 -7.39
C ALA A 146 -7.65 -2.02 -8.57
N GLU A 147 -6.33 -1.82 -8.46
CA GLU A 147 -5.52 -1.27 -9.55
C GLU A 147 -5.46 -2.19 -10.76
N GLN A 148 -5.28 -3.50 -10.56
CA GLN A 148 -5.35 -4.49 -11.65
C GLN A 148 -6.71 -4.49 -12.34
N ARG A 149 -7.81 -4.45 -11.59
CA ARG A 149 -9.17 -4.36 -12.15
C ARG A 149 -9.36 -3.09 -12.98
N ARG A 150 -8.87 -1.94 -12.51
CA ARG A 150 -8.93 -0.69 -13.27
C ARG A 150 -8.12 -0.78 -14.57
N ALA A 151 -6.90 -1.29 -14.51
CA ALA A 151 -6.06 -1.48 -15.69
C ALA A 151 -6.66 -2.46 -16.70
N GLN A 152 -7.40 -3.47 -16.24
CA GLN A 152 -8.13 -4.39 -17.11
C GLN A 152 -9.32 -3.71 -17.80
N GLN A 153 -10.14 -2.98 -17.05
CA GLN A 153 -11.26 -2.20 -17.61
C GLN A 153 -10.80 -1.17 -18.64
N GLU A 154 -9.67 -0.52 -18.40
CA GLU A 154 -9.11 0.47 -19.33
C GLU A 154 -8.64 -0.18 -20.64
N ARG A 155 -8.03 -1.38 -20.56
CA ARG A 155 -7.69 -2.17 -21.75
C ARG A 155 -8.92 -2.61 -22.54
N GLU A 156 -9.98 -3.04 -21.86
CA GLU A 156 -11.23 -3.41 -22.52
C GLU A 156 -11.87 -2.20 -23.22
N ARG A 157 -11.89 -1.02 -22.57
CA ARG A 157 -12.35 0.23 -23.20
C ARG A 157 -11.53 0.61 -24.44
N GLN A 158 -10.20 0.50 -24.38
CA GLN A 158 -9.35 0.79 -25.53
C GLN A 158 -9.62 -0.19 -26.68
N GLN A 159 -9.78 -1.49 -26.41
CA GLN A 159 -10.10 -2.46 -27.45
C GLN A 159 -11.45 -2.15 -28.10
N GLN A 160 -12.46 -1.78 -27.29
CA GLN A 160 -13.79 -1.47 -27.79
C GLN A 160 -13.80 -0.20 -28.67
N GLN A 161 -13.07 0.85 -28.27
CA GLN A 161 -12.89 2.04 -29.11
C GLN A 161 -12.18 1.71 -30.43
N GLN A 162 -11.13 0.89 -30.39
CA GLN A 162 -10.40 0.52 -31.60
C GLN A 162 -11.27 -0.33 -32.55
N GLN A 163 -12.16 -1.17 -32.01
CA GLN A 163 -13.12 -1.94 -32.81
C GLN A 163 -14.15 -1.02 -33.48
N GLN A 164 -14.70 -0.05 -32.77
CA GLN A 164 -15.61 0.95 -33.35
C GLN A 164 -14.94 1.76 -34.47
N GLN A 165 -13.69 2.17 -34.27
CA GLN A 165 -12.94 2.94 -35.27
C GLN A 165 -12.69 2.11 -36.54
N ARG A 166 -12.37 0.81 -36.40
CA ARG A 166 -12.26 -0.10 -37.55
C ARG A 166 -13.58 -0.28 -38.30
N GLN A 167 -14.71 -0.38 -37.60
CA GLN A 167 -16.03 -0.49 -38.23
C GLN A 167 -16.38 0.77 -39.05
N GLN A 168 -16.12 1.97 -38.51
CA GLN A 168 -16.32 3.21 -39.26
C GLN A 168 -15.42 3.29 -40.50
N GLN A 169 -14.16 2.88 -40.39
CA GLN A 169 -13.26 2.84 -41.56
C GLN A 169 -13.77 1.88 -42.64
N GLN A 170 -14.25 0.69 -42.28
CA GLN A 170 -14.82 -0.25 -43.24
C GLN A 170 -16.06 0.30 -43.95
N GLN A 171 -16.99 0.94 -43.21
CA GLN A 171 -18.16 1.57 -43.83
C GLN A 171 -17.76 2.68 -44.80
N GLN A 172 -16.80 3.52 -44.43
CA GLN A 172 -16.36 4.61 -45.31
C GLN A 172 -15.64 4.08 -46.57
N GLN A 173 -14.95 2.93 -46.47
CA GLN A 173 -14.31 2.29 -47.63
C GLN A 173 -15.34 1.65 -48.58
N GLN A 174 -16.40 1.02 -48.06
CA GLN A 174 -17.51 0.53 -48.89
C GLN A 174 -18.24 1.67 -49.61
N GLN A 175 -18.48 2.80 -48.93
CA GLN A 175 -19.13 3.95 -49.55
C GLN A 175 -18.29 4.55 -50.68
N ARG A 176 -16.95 4.61 -50.52
CA ARG A 176 -16.05 5.05 -51.59
C ARG A 176 -16.01 4.11 -52.78
N GLN A 177 -16.06 2.79 -52.57
CA GLN A 177 -16.14 1.83 -53.69
C GLN A 177 -17.45 1.96 -54.47
N GLN A 178 -18.58 2.19 -53.78
CA GLN A 178 -19.84 2.44 -54.45
C GLN A 178 -19.83 3.74 -55.25
N GLN A 179 -19.20 4.80 -54.72
CA GLN A 179 -19.11 6.07 -55.43
C GLN A 179 -18.17 6.01 -56.64
N GLN A 180 -17.12 5.19 -56.60
CA GLN A 180 -16.25 4.95 -57.77
C GLN A 180 -16.94 4.16 -58.89
N GLN A 181 -17.85 3.24 -58.56
CA GLN A 181 -18.66 2.58 -59.61
C GLN A 181 -19.70 3.51 -60.24
N GLN A 182 -20.03 4.63 -59.58
CA GLN A 182 -20.95 5.63 -60.10
C GLN A 182 -20.24 6.80 -60.80
N ALA A 183 -18.92 6.88 -60.72
CA ALA A 183 -18.14 7.85 -61.47
C ALA A 183 -18.17 7.49 -62.97
N TRP A 184 -18.47 8.49 -63.80
CA TRP A 184 -18.34 8.36 -65.24
C TRP A 184 -16.86 8.13 -65.59
N PRO A 185 -16.52 7.18 -66.49
CA PRO A 185 -15.13 6.98 -66.91
C PRO A 185 -14.61 8.27 -67.54
N ASP A 186 -13.38 8.68 -67.27
CA ASP A 186 -12.82 9.88 -67.90
C ASP A 186 -12.79 9.74 -69.44
N PRO A 187 -12.95 10.84 -70.19
CA PRO A 187 -12.79 10.80 -71.64
C PRO A 187 -11.38 10.32 -72.03
N PRO A 188 -11.23 9.65 -73.20
CA PRO A 188 -9.99 8.94 -73.55
C PRO A 188 -8.76 9.83 -73.72
N TYR A 189 -8.95 11.13 -73.99
CA TYR A 189 -7.88 12.13 -74.08
C TYR A 189 -8.44 13.54 -73.82
N PRO A 190 -7.63 14.52 -73.39
CA PRO A 190 -8.08 15.89 -73.24
C PRO A 190 -8.57 16.46 -74.58
N ALA A 191 -9.62 17.29 -74.53
CA ALA A 191 -10.16 17.92 -75.72
C ALA A 191 -9.08 18.81 -76.39
N PRO A 192 -9.01 18.88 -77.74
CA PRO A 192 -8.03 19.69 -78.44
C PRO A 192 -8.19 21.17 -78.06
N GLY A 193 -7.19 21.75 -77.36
CA GLY A 193 -7.20 23.13 -76.87
C GLY A 193 -6.89 24.19 -77.94
N GLY A 194 -7.55 24.11 -79.11
CA GLY A 194 -7.34 25.03 -80.23
C GLY A 194 -8.19 26.31 -80.18
N ASN A 195 -8.12 27.12 -81.24
CA ASN A 195 -8.91 28.35 -81.41
C ASN A 195 -10.44 28.14 -81.42
N TYR A 196 -10.92 26.89 -81.53
CA TYR A 196 -12.32 26.54 -81.40
C TYR A 196 -12.50 25.77 -80.10
N PRO A 197 -13.37 26.22 -79.18
CA PRO A 197 -13.60 25.53 -77.92
C PRO A 197 -14.40 24.25 -78.21
N MET A 198 -13.70 23.12 -78.23
CA MET A 198 -14.31 21.79 -78.32
C MET A 198 -14.37 21.18 -76.92
N GLU A 199 -15.48 20.52 -76.58
CA GLU A 199 -15.65 19.79 -75.32
C GLU A 199 -16.12 18.36 -75.59
N TRP A 200 -15.73 17.46 -74.70
CA TRP A 200 -16.31 16.12 -74.67
C TRP A 200 -17.70 16.19 -74.05
N ALA A 201 -18.69 15.67 -74.77
CA ALA A 201 -20.02 15.48 -74.25
C ALA A 201 -20.36 13.99 -74.18
N THR A 202 -20.99 13.59 -73.09
CA THR A 202 -21.58 12.26 -72.96
C THR A 202 -22.84 12.15 -73.81
N LEU A 203 -22.91 11.13 -74.67
CA LEU A 203 -24.02 10.85 -75.57
C LEU A 203 -24.66 9.50 -75.21
N GLY A 204 -25.99 9.47 -75.09
CA GLY A 204 -26.79 8.33 -74.62
C GLY A 204 -27.94 8.80 -73.71
N PRO A 205 -28.65 7.91 -72.98
CA PRO A 205 -28.43 6.46 -72.88
C PRO A 205 -28.89 5.67 -74.10
N TYR A 206 -28.14 4.64 -74.45
CA TYR A 206 -28.54 3.63 -75.44
C TYR A 206 -28.90 2.31 -74.75
N ALA A 207 -29.94 1.63 -75.26
CA ALA A 207 -30.45 0.39 -74.67
C ALA A 207 -29.52 -0.82 -74.86
N SER A 208 -28.61 -0.78 -75.85
CA SER A 208 -27.68 -1.86 -76.15
C SER A 208 -26.37 -1.33 -76.71
N GLN A 209 -25.30 -2.11 -76.58
CA GLN A 209 -23.98 -1.79 -77.16
C GLN A 209 -24.09 -1.53 -78.66
N TRP A 210 -24.86 -2.36 -79.38
CA TRP A 210 -25.03 -2.26 -80.82
C TRP A 210 -25.63 -0.92 -81.27
N THR A 211 -26.65 -0.41 -80.55
CA THR A 211 -27.24 0.90 -80.85
C THR A 211 -26.26 2.04 -80.57
N CYS A 212 -25.45 1.90 -79.52
CA CYS A 212 -24.38 2.84 -79.22
C CYS A 212 -23.35 2.86 -80.36
N ASP A 213 -22.86 1.69 -80.80
CA ASP A 213 -21.85 1.60 -81.86
C ASP A 213 -22.34 2.20 -83.20
N GLN A 214 -23.62 2.02 -83.53
CA GLN A 214 -24.23 2.68 -84.69
C GLN A 214 -24.24 4.21 -84.55
N ALA A 215 -24.66 4.72 -83.40
CA ALA A 215 -24.68 6.16 -83.14
C ALA A 215 -23.28 6.76 -83.23
N THR A 216 -22.29 6.14 -82.57
CA THR A 216 -20.88 6.50 -82.60
C THR A 216 -20.33 6.54 -84.03
N SER A 217 -20.67 5.54 -84.85
CA SER A 217 -20.20 5.45 -86.25
C SER A 217 -20.73 6.56 -87.16
N SER A 218 -21.84 7.19 -86.78
CA SER A 218 -22.46 8.30 -87.52
C SER A 218 -22.06 9.69 -87.00
N TRP A 219 -21.29 9.75 -85.90
CA TRP A 219 -20.87 11.01 -85.31
C TRP A 219 -19.83 11.70 -86.21
N PRO A 220 -20.00 13.00 -86.55
CA PRO A 220 -19.16 13.67 -87.54
C PRO A 220 -17.77 14.08 -87.03
N ALA A 221 -17.50 13.89 -85.74
CA ALA A 221 -16.24 14.26 -85.07
C ALA A 221 -15.65 13.04 -84.36
N ASP A 222 -14.52 13.25 -83.68
CA ASP A 222 -13.92 12.22 -82.84
C ASP A 222 -14.88 11.75 -81.73
N ALA A 223 -14.95 10.43 -81.55
CA ALA A 223 -15.79 9.77 -80.57
C ALA A 223 -15.01 8.67 -79.84
N SER A 224 -15.35 8.41 -78.58
CA SER A 224 -14.77 7.30 -77.81
C SER A 224 -15.46 5.97 -78.15
N TYR A 225 -14.85 4.87 -77.70
CA TYR A 225 -15.54 3.59 -77.62
C TYR A 225 -16.77 3.69 -76.69
N CYS A 226 -17.79 2.88 -76.98
CA CYS A 226 -18.96 2.73 -76.13
C CYS A 226 -18.58 2.08 -74.79
N PHE A 227 -19.13 2.60 -73.71
CA PHE A 227 -18.96 2.07 -72.36
C PHE A 227 -20.31 1.97 -71.65
N SER A 228 -20.39 1.09 -70.63
CA SER A 228 -21.61 0.92 -69.84
C SER A 228 -21.52 1.68 -68.52
N HIS A 229 -22.59 2.37 -68.15
CA HIS A 229 -22.72 3.05 -66.86
C HIS A 229 -24.18 2.93 -66.39
N GLY A 230 -24.41 2.49 -65.15
CA GLY A 230 -25.77 2.34 -64.60
C GLY A 230 -26.70 1.43 -65.42
N GLY A 231 -26.17 0.46 -66.17
CA GLY A 231 -26.96 -0.46 -66.99
C GLY A 231 -27.40 0.08 -68.36
N SER A 232 -26.97 1.29 -68.74
CA SER A 232 -27.15 1.85 -70.09
C SER A 232 -25.80 2.04 -70.79
N TRP A 233 -25.83 2.16 -72.12
CA TRP A 233 -24.63 2.38 -72.93
C TRP A 233 -24.48 3.85 -73.30
N TYR A 234 -23.25 4.33 -73.28
CA TYR A 234 -22.89 5.71 -73.59
C TYR A 234 -21.57 5.76 -74.36
N TYR A 235 -21.28 6.88 -75.00
CA TYR A 235 -19.95 7.21 -75.51
C TYR A 235 -19.68 8.70 -75.32
N TYR A 236 -18.41 9.10 -75.43
CA TYR A 236 -18.03 10.50 -75.49
C TYR A 236 -17.91 10.94 -76.94
N GLY A 237 -18.53 12.06 -77.30
CA GLY A 237 -18.36 12.70 -78.61
C GLY A 237 -17.82 14.12 -78.46
N LEU A 238 -16.85 14.50 -79.29
CA LEU A 238 -16.38 15.88 -79.37
C LEU A 238 -17.45 16.75 -80.02
N ARG A 239 -17.79 17.86 -79.37
CA ARG A 239 -18.71 18.88 -79.89
C ARG A 239 -18.16 20.28 -79.63
N GLN A 240 -18.70 21.27 -80.33
CA GLN A 240 -18.42 22.66 -80.03
C GLN A 240 -19.04 23.03 -78.66
N ALA A 241 -18.24 23.64 -77.78
CA ALA A 241 -18.71 24.17 -76.51
C ALA A 241 -19.72 25.31 -76.76
N ARG A 242 -20.76 25.36 -75.93
CA ARG A 242 -21.82 26.38 -76.03
C ARG A 242 -21.44 27.68 -75.33
#